data_AF-A0A0Q6KAB2-F1
#
_entry.id   AF-A0A0Q6KAB2-F1
#
_cell.length_a   1.000
_cell.length_b   1.000
_cell.length_c   1.000
_cell.angle_alpha   90.00
_cell.angle_beta   90.00
_cell.angle_gamma   90.00
#
_symmetry.space_group_name_H-M   'P 1'
#
loop_
_entity.id
_entity.type
_entity.pdbx_description
1 polymer ?
#
loop_
_entity_poly.entity_id
_entity_poly.type
_entity_poly.pdbx_seq_one_letter_code
_entity_poly.pdbx_strand_id
1 'polypeptide(L)'
;MLREVRGDELSDSDKAILRKVGNSMVMQLDAYGFKSIEPSQVEISKVTYRPNHEGFDLGFDLSASDMIRVIWAYLFALLDAGSGPEGNHLGLLIFDEPKQQDTAKESYRSLLQHALKASESGAQVIFATSESSLSLRSMVAQESCNLIDLAPGEKLLQAE
;
A
#
# COMPACT_ATOMS: atom_id res chain seq x y z
N MET A 1 16.26 16.86 21.68
CA MET A 1 16.40 15.86 22.76
C MET A 1 16.32 14.50 22.07
N LEU A 2 17.46 13.92 21.69
CA LEU A 2 17.49 12.61 21.05
C LEU A 2 17.21 11.56 22.14
N ARG A 3 16.11 10.81 22.02
CA ARG A 3 15.83 9.67 22.91
C ARG A 3 17.04 8.73 22.85
N GLU A 4 17.58 8.36 24.01
CA GLU A 4 18.57 7.29 24.11
C GLU A 4 18.03 6.06 23.38
N VAL A 5 18.76 5.59 22.37
CA VAL A 5 18.50 4.30 21.71
C VAL A 5 18.89 3.22 22.72
N ARG A 6 17.94 2.86 23.59
CA ARG A 6 18.14 1.80 24.59
C ARG A 6 17.97 0.44 23.93
N GLY A 7 19.10 -0.18 23.58
CA GLY A 7 19.23 -1.60 23.26
C GLY A 7 18.67 -2.03 21.90
N ASP A 8 19.29 -3.05 21.31
CA ASP A 8 18.90 -3.73 20.06
C ASP A 8 17.51 -4.42 20.11
N GLU A 9 16.68 -4.12 21.11
CA GLU A 9 15.40 -4.80 21.32
C GLU A 9 14.21 -3.87 21.06
N LEU A 10 13.28 -4.35 20.22
CA LEU A 10 12.01 -3.69 19.95
C LEU A 10 11.22 -3.46 21.25
N SER A 11 10.78 -2.22 21.46
CA SER A 11 9.86 -1.91 22.55
C SER A 11 8.49 -2.56 22.31
N ASP A 12 7.65 -2.61 23.35
CA ASP A 12 6.30 -3.17 23.19
C ASP A 12 5.42 -2.33 22.27
N SER A 13 5.66 -1.01 22.19
CA SER A 13 5.04 -0.14 21.17
C SER A 13 5.50 -0.49 19.77
N ASP A 14 6.79 -0.77 19.56
CA ASP A 14 7.30 -1.16 18.23
C ASP A 14 6.69 -2.50 17.79
N LYS A 15 6.64 -3.48 18.71
CA LYS A 15 5.96 -4.76 18.46
C LYS A 15 4.48 -4.59 18.16
N ALA A 16 3.80 -3.61 18.76
CA ALA A 16 2.40 -3.31 18.47
C ALA A 16 2.24 -2.71 17.06
N ILE A 17 3.13 -1.80 16.65
CA ILE A 17 3.16 -1.23 15.29
C ILE A 17 3.39 -2.34 14.26
N LEU A 18 4.39 -3.20 14.45
CA LEU A 18 4.67 -4.30 13.52
C LEU A 18 3.49 -5.28 13.40
N ARG A 19 2.80 -5.58 14.51
CA ARG A 19 1.57 -6.39 14.46
C ARG A 19 0.46 -5.70 13.67
N LYS A 20 0.30 -4.37 13.81
CA LYS A 20 -0.68 -3.60 13.04
C LYS A 20 -0.36 -3.61 11.54
N VAL A 21 0.92 -3.44 11.18
CA VAL A 21 1.39 -3.56 9.78
C VAL A 21 1.09 -4.96 9.24
N GLY A 22 1.50 -6.01 9.95
CA GLY A 22 1.24 -7.39 9.53
C GLY A 22 -0.25 -7.69 9.34
N ASN A 23 -1.09 -7.35 10.32
CA ASN A 23 -2.53 -7.57 10.22
C ASN A 23 -3.16 -6.80 9.05
N SER A 24 -2.79 -5.52 8.85
CA SER A 24 -3.30 -4.74 7.72
C SER A 24 -2.86 -5.35 6.39
N MET A 25 -1.60 -5.77 6.29
CA MET A 25 -1.06 -6.39 5.09
C MET A 25 -1.81 -7.68 4.72
N VAL A 26 -2.05 -8.57 5.68
CA VAL A 26 -2.78 -9.83 5.45
C VAL A 26 -4.20 -9.57 4.94
N MET A 27 -4.93 -8.63 5.57
CA MET A 27 -6.29 -8.27 5.13
C MET A 27 -6.31 -7.72 3.70
N GLN A 28 -5.31 -6.92 3.34
CA GLN A 28 -5.19 -6.35 2.00
C GLN A 28 -4.81 -7.38 0.95
N LEU A 29 -3.86 -8.27 1.24
CA LEU A 29 -3.47 -9.35 0.33
C LEU A 29 -4.67 -10.24 -0.04
N ASP A 30 -5.48 -10.59 0.96
CA ASP A 30 -6.73 -11.31 0.76
C ASP A 30 -7.70 -10.54 -0.16
N ALA A 31 -7.94 -9.26 0.15
CA ALA A 31 -8.81 -8.40 -0.65
C ALA A 31 -8.30 -8.17 -2.09
N TYR A 32 -6.98 -8.21 -2.31
CA TYR A 32 -6.36 -8.07 -3.63
C TYR A 32 -6.30 -9.38 -4.41
N GLY A 33 -6.76 -10.49 -3.83
CA GLY A 33 -6.77 -11.80 -4.48
C GLY A 33 -5.36 -12.35 -4.72
N PHE A 34 -4.47 -12.18 -3.75
CA PHE A 34 -3.16 -12.82 -3.68
C PHE A 34 -3.31 -14.35 -3.60
N LYS A 35 -2.47 -15.11 -4.32
CA LYS A 35 -2.67 -16.57 -4.47
C LYS A 35 -1.42 -17.42 -4.36
N SER A 36 -0.22 -16.84 -4.38
CA SER A 36 1.03 -17.60 -4.38
C SER A 36 1.22 -18.41 -3.10
N ILE A 37 0.83 -17.84 -1.94
CA ILE A 37 0.74 -18.53 -0.64
C ILE A 37 -0.50 -18.01 0.11
N GLU A 38 -0.86 -18.65 1.22
CA GLU A 38 -1.96 -18.14 2.04
C GLU A 38 -1.59 -16.76 2.62
N PRO A 39 -2.44 -15.73 2.51
CA PRO A 39 -2.14 -14.39 3.02
C PRO A 39 -1.67 -14.38 4.47
N SER A 40 -2.25 -15.23 5.33
CA SER A 40 -1.89 -15.34 6.75
C SER A 40 -0.49 -15.89 7.01
N GLN A 41 0.17 -16.45 6.00
CA GLN A 41 1.55 -16.93 6.08
C GLN A 41 2.58 -15.84 5.75
N VAL A 42 2.13 -14.65 5.32
CA VAL A 42 2.99 -13.48 5.14
C VAL A 42 3.18 -12.79 6.49
N GLU A 43 4.43 -12.61 6.89
CA GLU A 43 4.83 -11.96 8.12
C GLU A 43 5.65 -10.69 7.84
N ILE A 44 5.85 -9.87 8.87
CA ILE A 44 6.78 -8.75 8.83
C ILE A 44 8.01 -9.11 9.65
N SER A 45 9.17 -9.13 8.99
CA SER A 45 10.45 -9.38 9.65
C SER A 45 10.69 -8.39 10.78
N LYS A 46 11.03 -8.88 11.99
CA LYS A 46 11.41 -8.02 13.13
C LYS A 46 12.80 -7.39 13.00
N VAL A 47 13.56 -7.80 11.99
CA VAL A 47 14.94 -7.35 11.76
C VAL A 47 14.99 -6.41 10.56
N THR A 48 14.44 -6.83 9.42
CA THR A 48 14.47 -6.05 8.18
C THR A 48 13.24 -5.18 7.99
N TYR A 49 12.18 -5.42 8.77
CA TYR A 49 10.85 -4.79 8.65
C TYR A 49 10.17 -5.03 7.32
N ARG A 50 10.71 -5.93 6.49
CA ARG A 50 10.14 -6.29 5.18
C ARG A 50 9.19 -7.48 5.31
N PRO A 51 8.22 -7.59 4.38
CA PRO A 51 7.42 -8.79 4.26
C PRO A 51 8.28 -10.02 3.99
N ASN A 52 8.01 -11.11 4.70
CA ASN A 52 8.70 -12.38 4.56
C ASN A 52 7.74 -13.56 4.75
N HIS A 53 8.20 -14.76 4.39
CA HIS A 53 7.52 -16.03 4.63
C HIS A 53 8.55 -17.01 5.19
N GLU A 54 8.26 -17.62 6.35
CA GLU A 54 9.17 -18.54 7.05
C GLU A 54 10.59 -17.97 7.28
N GLY A 55 10.71 -16.65 7.45
CA GLY A 55 12.00 -15.98 7.64
C GLY A 55 12.76 -15.66 6.34
N PHE A 56 12.24 -16.04 5.18
CA PHE A 56 12.81 -15.75 3.86
C PHE A 56 12.07 -14.60 3.17
N ASP A 57 12.83 -13.76 2.45
CA ASP A 57 12.22 -12.71 1.63
C ASP A 57 11.32 -13.35 0.55
N LEU A 58 10.17 -12.73 0.29
CA LEU A 58 9.13 -13.23 -0.63
C LEU A 58 9.56 -13.27 -2.12
N GLY A 59 10.82 -12.97 -2.44
CA GLY A 59 11.29 -12.77 -3.81
C GLY A 59 11.24 -14.00 -4.72
N PHE A 60 11.38 -15.21 -4.17
CA PHE A 60 11.60 -16.43 -4.96
C PHE A 60 10.33 -17.23 -5.25
N ASP A 61 9.34 -17.19 -4.34
CA ASP A 61 8.16 -18.05 -4.42
C ASP A 61 6.90 -17.34 -4.95
N LEU A 62 6.98 -16.03 -5.24
CA LEU A 62 5.85 -15.24 -5.72
C LEU A 62 5.84 -15.06 -7.23
N SER A 63 4.66 -15.15 -7.83
CA SER A 63 4.46 -14.64 -9.19
C SER A 63 4.66 -13.12 -9.26
N ALA A 64 5.04 -12.60 -10.43
CA ALA A 64 5.27 -11.16 -10.61
C ALA A 64 4.05 -10.31 -10.21
N SER A 65 2.83 -10.75 -10.54
CA SER A 65 1.59 -10.05 -10.19
C SER A 65 1.27 -10.11 -8.70
N ASP A 66 1.67 -11.16 -7.99
CA ASP A 66 1.54 -11.26 -6.53
C ASP A 66 2.60 -10.45 -5.79
N MET A 67 3.82 -10.33 -6.35
CA MET A 67 4.82 -9.40 -5.85
C MET A 67 4.32 -7.95 -5.89
N ILE A 68 3.63 -7.55 -6.97
CA ILE A 68 2.99 -6.23 -7.06
C ILE A 68 1.91 -6.05 -5.97
N ARG A 69 1.07 -7.06 -5.73
CA ARG A 69 0.07 -7.02 -4.63
C ARG A 69 0.71 -6.89 -3.25
N VAL A 70 1.84 -7.54 -3.03
CA VAL A 70 2.64 -7.42 -1.80
C VAL A 70 3.15 -5.99 -1.61
N ILE A 71 3.66 -5.36 -2.68
CA ILE A 71 4.11 -3.96 -2.62
C ILE A 71 2.94 -3.04 -2.24
N TRP A 72 1.79 -3.20 -2.90
CA TRP A 72 0.60 -2.41 -2.59
C TRP A 72 0.16 -2.58 -1.13
N ALA A 73 0.01 -3.83 -0.70
CA ALA A 73 -0.45 -4.17 0.65
C ALA A 73 0.50 -3.63 1.72
N TYR A 74 1.81 -3.75 1.50
CA TYR A 74 2.82 -3.28 2.44
C TYR A 74 2.81 -1.75 2.56
N LEU A 75 2.75 -1.01 1.45
CA LEU A 75 2.72 0.46 1.48
C LEU A 75 1.49 1.01 2.21
N PHE A 76 0.31 0.44 1.95
CA PHE A 76 -0.91 0.82 2.66
C PHE A 76 -0.89 0.37 4.13
N ALA A 77 -0.31 -0.78 4.44
CA ALA A 77 -0.18 -1.23 5.82
C ALA A 77 0.70 -0.27 6.66
N LEU A 78 1.74 0.30 6.06
CA LEU A 78 2.54 1.35 6.70
C LEU A 78 1.75 2.65 6.91
N LEU A 79 0.98 3.08 5.91
CA LEU A 79 0.06 4.21 6.03
C LEU A 79 -0.94 3.98 7.18
N ASP A 80 -1.67 2.86 7.16
CA ASP A 80 -2.66 2.52 8.17
C ASP A 80 -2.06 2.45 9.58
N ALA A 81 -0.86 1.87 9.70
CA ALA A 81 -0.15 1.77 10.97
C ALA A 81 0.21 3.14 11.53
N GLY A 82 0.70 4.03 10.66
CA GLY A 82 1.23 5.34 11.02
C GLY A 82 0.24 6.50 11.01
N SER A 83 -1.01 6.32 10.58
CA SER A 83 -2.07 7.35 10.63
C SER A 83 -2.77 7.50 12.01
N GLY A 84 -2.23 6.89 13.07
CA GLY A 84 -2.76 7.01 14.44
C GLY A 84 -2.14 8.16 15.25
N PRO A 85 -2.65 8.46 16.47
CA PRO A 85 -2.16 9.55 17.32
C PRO A 85 -0.66 9.52 17.64
N GLU A 86 -0.09 8.31 17.72
CA GLU A 86 1.33 8.04 18.01
C GLU A 86 2.12 7.69 16.73
N GLY A 87 1.48 7.79 15.57
CA GLY A 87 2.06 7.45 14.29
C GLY A 87 2.80 8.63 13.66
N ASN A 88 3.92 8.34 13.00
CA ASN A 88 4.78 9.36 12.38
C ASN A 88 4.54 9.48 10.86
N HIS A 89 3.50 8.84 10.32
CA HIS A 89 3.28 8.84 8.87
C HIS A 89 2.58 10.13 8.45
N LEU A 90 3.04 10.74 7.35
CA LEU A 90 2.52 12.01 6.83
C LEU A 90 1.07 11.94 6.32
N GLY A 91 0.44 10.76 6.36
CA GLY A 91 -0.85 10.53 5.72
C GLY A 91 -0.82 10.63 4.19
N LEU A 92 0.34 10.68 3.54
CA LEU A 92 0.48 10.81 2.07
C LEU A 92 1.01 9.52 1.45
N LEU A 93 0.36 9.02 0.40
CA LEU A 93 0.82 7.89 -0.39
C LEU A 93 0.68 8.20 -1.89
N ILE A 94 1.74 7.95 -2.65
CA ILE A 94 1.77 8.21 -4.10
C ILE A 94 2.17 6.93 -4.82
N PHE A 95 1.35 6.52 -5.79
CA PHE A 95 1.64 5.42 -6.69
C PHE A 95 1.89 5.95 -8.10
N ASP A 96 3.00 5.51 -8.70
CA ASP A 96 3.34 5.78 -10.10
C ASP A 96 3.25 4.48 -10.90
N GLU A 97 2.29 4.44 -11.83
CA GLU A 97 1.90 3.26 -12.60
C GLU A 97 1.78 2.00 -11.72
N PRO A 98 0.87 1.98 -10.73
CA PRO A 98 0.74 0.86 -9.79
C PRO A 98 0.44 -0.47 -10.49
N LYS A 99 -0.33 -0.44 -11.58
CA LYS A 99 -0.79 -1.61 -12.32
C LYS A 99 0.29 -2.10 -13.28
N GLN A 100 1.40 -2.56 -12.74
CA GLN A 100 2.44 -3.25 -13.51
C GLN A 100 2.15 -4.75 -13.60
N GLN A 101 2.77 -5.42 -14.58
CA GLN A 101 2.75 -6.90 -14.73
C GLN A 101 1.34 -7.51 -14.87
N ASP A 102 0.44 -6.79 -15.53
CA ASP A 102 -0.93 -7.23 -15.87
C ASP A 102 -1.72 -7.80 -14.68
N THR A 103 -1.63 -7.13 -13.54
CA THR A 103 -2.46 -7.44 -12.37
C THR A 103 -3.94 -7.35 -12.73
N ALA A 104 -4.74 -8.29 -12.17
CA ALA A 104 -6.14 -8.42 -12.51
C ALA A 104 -6.92 -7.13 -12.22
N LYS A 105 -7.89 -6.81 -13.09
CA LYS A 105 -8.75 -5.62 -12.95
C LYS A 105 -9.41 -5.53 -11.57
N GLU A 106 -9.85 -6.66 -11.02
CA GLU A 106 -10.46 -6.73 -9.71
C GLU A 106 -9.47 -6.43 -8.57
N SER A 107 -8.22 -6.90 -8.67
CA SER A 107 -7.17 -6.55 -7.70
C SER A 107 -6.92 -5.04 -7.67
N TYR A 108 -6.88 -4.41 -8.85
CA TYR A 108 -6.71 -2.97 -8.96
C TYR A 108 -7.94 -2.20 -8.45
N ARG A 109 -9.15 -2.71 -8.69
CA ARG A 109 -10.38 -2.16 -8.11
C ARG A 109 -10.33 -2.17 -6.58
N SER A 110 -9.93 -3.30 -5.97
CA SER A 110 -9.78 -3.40 -4.52
C SER A 110 -8.74 -2.41 -3.97
N LEU A 111 -7.62 -2.21 -4.69
CA LEU A 111 -6.62 -1.20 -4.34
C LEU A 111 -7.22 0.21 -4.28
N LEU A 112 -7.94 0.61 -5.33
CA LEU A 112 -8.59 1.92 -5.39
C LEU A 112 -9.65 2.08 -4.30
N GLN A 113 -10.42 1.03 -4.00
CA GLN A 113 -11.39 1.05 -2.90
C GLN A 113 -10.71 1.25 -1.54
N HIS A 114 -9.57 0.60 -1.30
CA HIS A 114 -8.80 0.80 -0.07
C HIS A 114 -8.28 2.24 0.03
N ALA A 115 -7.83 2.83 -1.09
CA ALA A 115 -7.42 4.23 -1.13
C ALA A 115 -8.54 5.21 -0.77
N LEU A 116 -9.76 4.96 -1.25
CA LEU A 116 -10.94 5.76 -0.88
C LEU A 116 -11.24 5.66 0.61
N LYS A 117 -11.12 4.48 1.21
CA LYS A 117 -11.30 4.32 2.66
C LYS A 117 -10.20 5.02 3.46
N ALA A 118 -8.96 5.00 2.97
CA ALA A 118 -7.86 5.71 3.61
C ALA A 118 -8.10 7.22 3.63
N SER A 119 -8.73 7.78 2.59
CA SER A 119 -9.04 9.22 2.53
C SER A 119 -10.11 9.66 3.51
N GLU A 120 -11.08 8.80 3.85
CA GLU A 120 -12.03 9.03 4.94
C GLU A 120 -11.34 9.19 6.30
N SER A 121 -10.15 8.61 6.46
CA SER A 121 -9.30 8.71 7.66
C SER A 121 -8.33 9.89 7.61
N GLY A 122 -8.46 10.78 6.62
CA GLY A 122 -7.63 11.98 6.46
C GLY A 122 -6.33 11.77 5.66
N ALA A 123 -6.10 10.59 5.10
CA ALA A 123 -4.95 10.35 4.23
C ALA A 123 -5.18 10.93 2.82
N GLN A 124 -4.11 11.35 2.16
CA GLN A 124 -4.11 11.69 0.75
C GLN A 124 -3.43 10.57 -0.04
N VAL A 125 -4.15 9.96 -0.98
CA VAL A 125 -3.59 8.95 -1.90
C VAL A 125 -3.67 9.49 -3.32
N ILE A 126 -2.53 9.47 -4.03
CA ILE A 126 -2.41 9.94 -5.41
C ILE A 126 -1.99 8.76 -6.29
N PHE A 127 -2.69 8.56 -7.40
CA PHE A 127 -2.34 7.59 -8.42
C PHE A 127 -2.02 8.31 -9.72
N ALA A 128 -0.79 8.16 -10.21
CA ALA A 128 -0.42 8.45 -11.59
C ALA A 128 -0.51 7.15 -12.39
N THR A 129 -1.34 7.13 -13.44
CA THR A 129 -1.58 5.91 -14.21
C THR A 129 -1.98 6.20 -15.65
N SER A 130 -1.62 5.29 -16.53
CA SER A 130 -2.02 5.22 -17.94
C SER A 130 -3.41 4.61 -18.17
N GLU A 131 -4.09 4.15 -17.12
CA GLU A 131 -5.47 3.66 -17.21
C GLU A 131 -6.44 4.76 -17.67
N SER A 132 -7.30 4.44 -18.63
CA SER A 132 -8.28 5.40 -19.15
C SER A 132 -9.24 5.90 -18.06
N SER A 133 -9.64 7.16 -18.17
CA SER A 133 -10.61 7.78 -17.25
C SER A 133 -11.95 7.01 -17.19
N LEU A 134 -12.39 6.41 -18.30
CA LEU A 134 -13.57 5.52 -18.34
C LEU A 134 -13.36 4.24 -17.50
N SER A 135 -12.20 3.59 -17.63
CA SER A 135 -11.84 2.40 -16.85
C SER A 135 -11.85 2.72 -15.35
N LEU A 136 -11.17 3.80 -14.95
CA LEU A 136 -11.09 4.24 -13.57
C LEU A 136 -12.48 4.56 -13.00
N ARG A 137 -13.30 5.35 -13.70
CA ARG A 137 -14.68 5.67 -13.28
C ARG A 137 -15.58 4.44 -13.13
N SER A 138 -15.27 3.33 -13.81
CA SER A 138 -16.00 2.07 -13.61
C SER A 138 -15.60 1.35 -12.31
N MET A 139 -14.42 1.65 -11.77
CA MET A 139 -13.86 1.06 -10.55
C MET A 139 -14.16 1.90 -9.30
N VAL A 140 -14.17 3.23 -9.44
CA VAL A 140 -14.42 4.19 -8.35
C VAL A 140 -15.76 4.90 -8.55
N ALA A 141 -16.56 5.02 -7.50
CA ALA A 141 -17.77 5.84 -7.57
C ALA A 141 -17.37 7.31 -7.82
N GLN A 142 -17.97 7.96 -8.82
CA GLN A 142 -17.48 9.24 -9.38
C GLN A 142 -17.29 10.37 -8.37
N GLU A 143 -17.99 10.35 -7.24
CA GLU A 143 -17.98 11.44 -6.25
C GLU A 143 -16.83 11.34 -5.24
N SER A 144 -16.15 10.18 -5.15
CA SER A 144 -15.21 9.92 -4.06
C SER A 144 -13.75 10.28 -4.38
N CYS A 145 -13.43 10.65 -5.63
CA CYS A 145 -12.06 10.97 -6.03
C CYS A 145 -11.98 12.10 -7.06
N ASN A 146 -10.88 12.85 -7.00
CA ASN A 146 -10.51 13.79 -8.05
C ASN A 146 -9.80 13.05 -9.18
N LEU A 147 -10.36 13.10 -10.39
CA LEU A 147 -9.74 12.53 -11.59
C LEU A 147 -9.28 13.67 -12.50
N ILE A 148 -7.98 13.70 -12.79
CA ILE A 148 -7.35 14.66 -13.71
C ILE A 148 -6.89 13.87 -14.93
N ASP A 149 -7.39 14.23 -16.10
CA ASP A 149 -6.99 13.65 -17.38
C ASP A 149 -6.00 14.62 -18.04
N LEU A 150 -4.78 14.16 -18.30
CA LEU A 150 -3.70 14.97 -18.88
C LEU A 150 -3.51 14.59 -20.34
N ALA A 151 -3.54 15.57 -21.23
CA ALA A 151 -3.26 15.33 -22.64
C ALA A 151 -1.78 14.93 -22.84
N PRO A 152 -1.43 14.19 -23.91
CA PRO A 152 -0.04 13.88 -24.21
C PRO A 152 0.84 15.14 -24.29
N GLY A 153 1.89 15.18 -23.47
CA GLY A 153 2.82 16.31 -23.40
C GLY A 153 2.38 17.45 -22.47
N GLU A 154 1.16 17.40 -21.93
CA GLU A 154 0.71 18.29 -20.87
C GLU A 154 1.44 17.97 -19.56
N LYS A 155 1.88 19.01 -18.86
CA LYS A 155 2.56 18.86 -17.57
C LYS A 155 1.59 19.22 -16.46
N LEU A 156 1.56 18.38 -15.42
CA LEU A 156 0.80 18.67 -14.20
C LEU A 156 1.28 19.97 -13.53
N LEU A 157 2.60 20.18 -13.52
CA LEU A 157 3.21 21.42 -13.06
C LEU A 157 3.47 22.33 -14.26
N GLN A 158 2.67 23.39 -14.36
CA GLN A 158 2.88 24.46 -15.34
C GLN A 158 3.82 25.48 -14.69
N ALA A 159 4.95 25.78 -15.34
CA ALA A 159 5.78 26.91 -14.93
C ALA A 159 5.04 28.18 -15.35
N GLU A 160 4.80 29.07 -14.39
CA GLU A 160 4.32 30.44 -14.67
C GLU A 160 5.33 31.21 -15.52
#